data_AF-A0A510KPQ0-F1
#
_entry.id   AF-A0A510KPQ0-F1
#
_cell.length_a   1.000
_cell.length_b   1.000
_cell.length_c   1.000
_cell.angle_alpha   90.00
_cell.angle_beta   90.00
_cell.angle_gamma   90.00
#
_symmetry.space_group_name_H-M   'P 1'
#
loop_
_entity.id
_entity.type
_entity.pdbx_description
1 polymer ?
#
loop_
_entity_poly.entity_id
_entity_poly.type
_entity_poly.pdbx_seq_one_letter_code
_entity_poly.pdbx_strand_id
1 'polypeptide(L)'
;METAANDIFLFESNNLNFPNEFMKNHISGEAISKYTIKNGQKKLLYFENIENFEDLPIEIKEYLEKNREKLNDRATVKNEGRIWWRYSRPMHKEYYHLNKIWCSYRSTTNEFCYDNTKEYIGLTNTTVIFDTNEKIKLKYLLTILNSKLFKFRYSSIGKQTGSGVYEYFANGVGKFPIKEISLQKQEPFIEKADKMLFLNKNLQEISQKFQRMIMRELGLEKISTKLQNWYLLNFDKFIKELSKAKVKLSLSQKADWEDYFIAEKSKAETLNNEITKTDKEIDRMVYELYGLSEEEVKVVERN
;
A
#
# COMPACT_ATOMS: atom_id res chain seq x y z
N MET A 1 4.66 -0.77 -14.46
CA MET A 1 4.23 -0.35 -15.82
C MET A 1 4.49 1.14 -16.02
N GLU A 2 4.48 1.65 -17.25
CA GLU A 2 4.63 3.07 -17.55
C GLU A 2 3.66 3.51 -18.66
N THR A 3 2.81 4.49 -18.37
CA THR A 3 1.91 5.09 -19.37
C THR A 3 2.62 6.20 -20.16
N ALA A 4 3.48 6.99 -19.51
CA ALA A 4 3.98 8.28 -19.98
C ALA A 4 2.88 9.29 -20.38
N ALA A 5 1.66 9.12 -19.84
CA ALA A 5 0.53 10.03 -19.98
C ALA A 5 -0.48 9.78 -18.84
N ASN A 6 -0.02 9.89 -17.60
CA ASN A 6 -0.84 9.57 -16.43
C ASN A 6 -2.14 10.38 -16.36
N ASP A 7 -2.17 11.60 -16.89
CA ASP A 7 -3.35 12.46 -16.99
C ASP A 7 -4.45 11.91 -17.92
N ILE A 8 -4.09 11.01 -18.83
CA ILE A 8 -5.02 10.34 -19.77
C ILE A 8 -5.51 9.00 -19.21
N PHE A 9 -4.70 8.32 -18.39
CA PHE A 9 -5.02 6.96 -17.93
C PHE A 9 -5.49 6.88 -16.47
N LEU A 10 -5.22 7.90 -15.65
CA LEU A 10 -5.63 7.95 -14.24
C LEU A 10 -6.78 8.91 -14.00
N PHE A 11 -7.74 8.45 -13.22
CA PHE A 11 -8.98 9.15 -12.94
C PHE A 11 -9.29 9.14 -11.44
N GLU A 12 -9.87 10.22 -10.94
CA GLU A 12 -10.56 10.17 -9.65
C GLU A 12 -11.81 9.28 -9.79
N SER A 13 -12.26 8.66 -8.70
CA SER A 13 -13.31 7.62 -8.71
C SER A 13 -14.69 8.04 -9.23
N ASN A 14 -14.88 9.30 -9.64
CA ASN A 14 -16.18 9.87 -9.89
C ASN A 14 -16.42 10.00 -11.41
N ASN A 15 -17.34 9.19 -11.91
CA ASN A 15 -17.98 9.25 -13.24
C ASN A 15 -17.05 8.99 -14.44
N LEU A 16 -16.81 7.72 -14.71
CA LEU A 16 -16.22 7.26 -15.97
C LEU A 16 -17.25 6.43 -16.72
N ASN A 17 -17.52 6.79 -17.98
CA ASN A 17 -18.38 6.03 -18.87
C ASN A 17 -17.62 4.86 -19.54
N PHE A 18 -16.62 4.29 -18.86
CA PHE A 18 -15.87 3.15 -19.37
C PHE A 18 -16.39 1.85 -18.75
N PRO A 19 -16.39 0.72 -19.50
CA PRO A 19 -16.80 -0.55 -18.92
C PRO A 19 -15.90 -0.94 -17.73
N ASN A 20 -16.51 -1.40 -16.64
CA ASN A 20 -15.82 -1.63 -15.36
C ASN A 20 -14.64 -2.61 -15.46
N GLU A 21 -14.68 -3.55 -16.40
CA GLU A 21 -13.61 -4.54 -16.61
C GLU A 21 -12.26 -3.90 -17.03
N PHE A 22 -12.32 -2.72 -17.68
CA PHE A 22 -11.14 -1.94 -18.05
C PHE A 22 -10.73 -0.95 -16.96
N MET A 23 -11.47 -0.85 -15.86
CA MET A 23 -11.21 0.09 -14.78
C MET A 23 -10.58 -0.61 -13.58
N LYS A 24 -9.25 -0.60 -13.52
CA LYS A 24 -8.47 -1.16 -12.42
C LYS A 24 -8.17 -0.12 -11.35
N ASN A 25 -7.80 -0.57 -10.16
CA ASN A 25 -7.33 0.34 -9.11
C ASN A 25 -5.85 0.64 -9.34
N HIS A 26 -5.48 1.92 -9.39
CA HIS A 26 -4.07 2.31 -9.39
C HIS A 26 -3.51 2.20 -7.98
N ILE A 27 -2.45 1.42 -7.79
CA ILE A 27 -1.70 1.44 -6.53
C ILE A 27 -0.52 2.40 -6.64
N SER A 28 -0.50 3.41 -5.79
CA SER A 28 0.65 4.33 -5.64
C SER A 28 1.55 3.87 -4.50
N GLY A 29 2.82 4.31 -4.51
CA GLY A 29 3.74 4.06 -3.40
C GLY A 29 3.21 4.57 -2.05
N GLU A 30 2.55 5.73 -2.03
CA GLU A 30 2.00 6.36 -0.81
C GLU A 30 0.83 5.57 -0.19
N ALA A 31 0.13 4.81 -1.03
CA ALA A 31 -0.97 3.96 -0.62
C ALA A 31 -0.50 2.73 0.15
N ILE A 32 0.75 2.32 -0.02
CA ILE A 32 1.27 1.09 0.56
C ILE A 32 1.68 1.37 2.01
N SER A 33 1.29 0.48 2.90
CA SER A 33 1.74 0.44 4.29
C SER A 33 1.90 -1.02 4.72
N LYS A 34 2.56 -1.25 5.85
CA LYS A 34 2.74 -2.60 6.40
C LYS A 34 1.40 -3.33 6.44
N TYR A 35 1.26 -4.44 5.72
CA TYR A 35 0.06 -5.27 5.63
C TYR A 35 -1.22 -4.59 5.11
N THR A 36 -1.19 -3.33 4.65
CA THR A 36 -2.40 -2.60 4.22
C THR A 36 -2.19 -1.73 2.98
N ILE A 37 -3.24 -1.62 2.18
CA ILE A 37 -3.37 -0.61 1.12
C ILE A 37 -4.33 0.45 1.64
N LYS A 38 -3.92 1.73 1.64
CA LYS A 38 -4.79 2.85 2.00
C LYS A 38 -5.88 3.04 0.95
N ASN A 39 -7.07 3.44 1.38
CA ASN A 39 -8.17 3.76 0.48
C ASN A 39 -7.94 5.08 -0.27
N GLY A 40 -8.84 5.39 -1.20
CA GLY A 40 -8.74 6.59 -2.05
C GLY A 40 -7.84 6.39 -3.26
N GLN A 41 -7.71 5.15 -3.74
CA GLN A 41 -6.94 4.87 -4.94
C GLN A 41 -7.65 5.42 -6.18
N LYS A 42 -6.87 6.04 -7.06
CA LYS A 42 -7.32 6.45 -8.39
C LYS A 42 -7.72 5.22 -9.20
N LYS A 43 -8.59 5.41 -10.18
CA LYS A 43 -8.90 4.40 -11.18
C LYS A 43 -7.93 4.52 -12.35
N LEU A 44 -7.51 3.37 -12.89
CA LEU A 44 -6.62 3.25 -14.03
C LEU A 44 -7.38 2.59 -15.18
N LEU A 45 -7.41 3.26 -16.33
CA LEU A 45 -7.90 2.67 -17.57
C LEU A 45 -6.86 1.67 -18.10
N TYR A 46 -7.17 0.39 -18.03
CA TYR A 46 -6.26 -0.72 -18.27
C TYR A 46 -6.83 -1.69 -19.32
N PHE A 47 -6.18 -1.76 -20.48
CA PHE A 47 -6.60 -2.59 -21.62
C PHE A 47 -5.40 -3.28 -22.31
N GLU A 48 -4.30 -3.51 -21.58
CA GLU A 48 -3.07 -4.08 -22.17
C GLU A 48 -3.17 -5.54 -22.62
N ASN A 49 -4.30 -6.19 -22.33
CA ASN A 49 -4.65 -7.53 -22.83
C ASN A 49 -5.33 -7.48 -24.21
N ILE A 50 -5.71 -6.30 -24.70
CA ILE A 50 -6.28 -6.11 -26.03
C ILE A 50 -5.17 -6.00 -27.07
N GLU A 51 -5.33 -6.72 -28.18
CA GLU A 51 -4.34 -6.80 -29.25
C GLU A 51 -4.50 -5.68 -30.27
N ASN A 52 -5.72 -5.50 -30.80
CA ASN A 52 -6.00 -4.52 -31.84
C ASN A 52 -6.79 -3.33 -31.30
N PHE A 53 -6.58 -2.15 -31.88
CA PHE A 53 -7.31 -0.95 -31.48
C PHE A 53 -8.83 -1.12 -31.68
N GLU A 54 -9.24 -1.82 -32.73
CA GLU A 54 -10.65 -2.00 -33.07
C GLU A 54 -11.44 -2.84 -32.06
N ASP A 55 -10.75 -3.71 -31.33
CA ASP A 55 -11.33 -4.59 -30.31
C ASP A 55 -11.66 -3.85 -29.01
N LEU A 56 -11.24 -2.58 -28.89
CA LEU A 56 -11.60 -1.73 -27.75
C LEU A 56 -13.08 -1.30 -27.81
N PRO A 57 -13.76 -1.20 -26.65
CA PRO A 57 -15.06 -0.56 -26.53
C PRO A 57 -15.09 0.83 -27.16
N ILE A 58 -16.22 1.19 -27.77
CA ILE A 58 -16.37 2.43 -28.54
C ILE A 58 -16.05 3.67 -27.71
N GLU A 59 -16.47 3.69 -26.44
CA GLU A 59 -16.25 4.81 -25.52
C GLU A 59 -14.77 5.01 -25.21
N ILE A 60 -13.99 3.91 -25.15
CA ILE A 60 -12.54 3.96 -24.96
C ILE A 60 -11.85 4.43 -26.23
N LYS A 61 -12.27 3.93 -27.41
CA LYS A 61 -11.72 4.35 -28.70
C LYS A 61 -11.88 5.85 -28.89
N GLU A 62 -13.10 6.36 -28.75
CA GLU A 62 -13.41 7.79 -28.88
C GLU A 62 -12.61 8.65 -27.90
N TYR A 63 -12.47 8.19 -26.65
CA TYR A 63 -11.66 8.89 -25.65
C TYR A 63 -10.17 8.95 -26.03
N LEU A 64 -9.59 7.85 -26.50
CA LEU A 64 -8.18 7.81 -26.92
C LEU A 64 -7.96 8.66 -28.17
N GLU A 65 -8.87 8.62 -29.14
CA GLU A 65 -8.85 9.48 -30.33
C GLU A 65 -8.85 10.96 -29.97
N LYS A 66 -9.72 11.37 -29.05
CA LYS A 66 -9.77 12.75 -28.55
C LYS A 66 -8.45 13.20 -27.92
N ASN A 67 -7.65 12.28 -27.40
CA ASN A 67 -6.34 12.55 -26.80
C ASN A 67 -5.15 12.15 -27.70
N ARG A 68 -5.41 11.79 -28.97
CA ARG A 68 -4.41 11.21 -29.90
C ARG A 68 -3.18 12.08 -30.07
N GLU A 69 -3.35 13.41 -30.16
CA GLU A 69 -2.23 14.35 -30.33
C GLU A 69 -1.22 14.22 -29.19
N LYS A 70 -1.68 14.34 -27.93
CA LYS A 70 -0.85 14.16 -26.73
C LYS A 70 -0.21 12.78 -26.67
N LEU A 71 -0.97 11.75 -27.03
CA LEU A 71 -0.49 10.36 -27.00
C LEU A 71 0.61 10.10 -28.04
N ASN A 72 0.49 10.68 -29.23
CA ASN A 72 1.51 10.67 -30.28
C ASN A 72 2.74 11.52 -29.91
N ASP A 73 2.57 12.54 -29.08
CA ASP A 73 3.66 13.43 -28.67
C ASP A 73 4.67 12.76 -27.73
N ARG A 74 4.28 11.65 -27.09
CA ARG A 74 5.13 10.88 -26.16
C ARG A 74 6.45 10.46 -26.82
N ALA A 75 7.55 10.68 -26.11
CA ALA A 75 8.90 10.37 -26.58
C ALA A 75 9.06 8.91 -27.05
N THR A 76 8.42 7.96 -26.36
CA THR A 76 8.42 6.53 -26.72
C THR A 76 7.71 6.24 -28.04
N VAL A 77 6.68 7.02 -28.39
CA VAL A 77 5.98 6.89 -29.68
C VAL A 77 6.85 7.48 -30.79
N LYS A 78 7.33 8.71 -30.63
CA LYS A 78 8.15 9.41 -31.64
C LYS A 78 9.49 8.74 -31.90
N ASN A 79 10.19 8.33 -30.84
CA ASN A 79 11.60 7.93 -30.94
C ASN A 79 11.79 6.41 -30.95
N GLU A 80 10.86 5.64 -30.36
CA GLU A 80 10.95 4.17 -30.28
C GLU A 80 9.89 3.45 -31.15
N GLY A 81 9.00 4.18 -31.83
CA GLY A 81 7.94 3.60 -32.67
C GLY A 81 6.86 2.84 -31.89
N ARG A 82 6.66 3.16 -30.60
CA ARG A 82 5.62 2.52 -29.77
C ARG A 82 4.22 2.85 -30.29
N ILE A 83 3.30 1.91 -30.11
CA ILE A 83 1.89 2.07 -30.48
C ILE A 83 1.26 3.19 -29.63
N TRP A 84 0.76 4.23 -30.29
CA TRP A 84 0.34 5.48 -29.66
C TRP A 84 -0.80 5.33 -28.65
N TRP A 85 -1.68 4.35 -28.78
CA TRP A 85 -2.83 4.18 -27.88
C TRP A 85 -2.55 3.27 -26.68
N ARG A 86 -1.38 2.59 -26.66
CA ARG A 86 -0.97 1.69 -25.58
C ARG A 86 -0.17 2.41 -24.50
N TYR A 87 0.11 1.72 -23.42
CA TYR A 87 1.10 2.14 -22.45
C TYR A 87 2.48 2.17 -23.09
N SER A 88 3.31 3.13 -22.67
CA SER A 88 4.69 3.24 -23.14
C SER A 88 5.49 1.98 -22.81
N ARG A 89 5.31 1.42 -21.61
CA ARG A 89 5.93 0.16 -21.17
C ARG A 89 4.95 -0.67 -20.32
N PRO A 90 4.19 -1.60 -20.92
CA PRO A 90 3.28 -2.51 -20.19
C PRO A 90 4.05 -3.69 -19.56
N MET A 91 5.04 -3.36 -18.72
CA MET A 91 5.93 -4.33 -18.08
C MET A 91 5.14 -5.37 -17.26
N HIS A 92 5.49 -6.65 -17.43
CA HIS A 92 5.00 -7.76 -16.62
C HIS A 92 3.46 -7.93 -16.63
N LYS A 93 2.77 -7.45 -17.68
CA LYS A 93 1.31 -7.53 -17.81
C LYS A 93 0.78 -8.96 -17.67
N GLU A 94 1.59 -9.94 -18.07
CA GLU A 94 1.31 -11.36 -17.98
C GLU A 94 1.15 -11.87 -16.54
N TYR A 95 1.67 -11.17 -15.52
CA TYR A 95 1.64 -11.64 -14.12
C TYR A 95 0.60 -10.95 -13.22
N TYR A 96 -0.06 -9.87 -13.69
CA TYR A 96 -0.97 -9.09 -12.85
C TYR A 96 -2.24 -9.85 -12.38
N HIS A 97 -2.56 -10.96 -13.04
CA HIS A 97 -3.63 -11.89 -12.67
C HIS A 97 -3.28 -12.78 -11.45
N LEU A 98 -2.02 -12.79 -11.02
CA LEU A 98 -1.55 -13.52 -9.85
C LEU A 98 -1.76 -12.73 -8.55
N ASN A 99 -1.70 -13.44 -7.43
CA ASN A 99 -1.49 -12.81 -6.12
C ASN A 99 -0.12 -12.13 -6.12
N LYS A 100 0.01 -11.08 -5.30
CA LYS A 100 1.22 -10.26 -5.31
C LYS A 100 1.48 -9.58 -3.98
N ILE A 101 2.72 -9.13 -3.79
CA ILE A 101 3.13 -8.23 -2.71
C ILE A 101 3.58 -6.92 -3.33
N TRP A 102 3.13 -5.82 -2.74
CA TRP A 102 3.44 -4.45 -3.12
C TRP A 102 4.42 -3.81 -2.16
N CYS A 103 5.34 -3.00 -2.67
CA CYS A 103 6.18 -2.10 -1.90
C CYS A 103 6.34 -0.75 -2.63
N SER A 104 6.41 0.35 -1.88
CA SER A 104 6.74 1.65 -2.44
C SER A 104 8.17 1.66 -2.96
N TYR A 105 8.45 2.33 -4.08
CA TYR A 105 9.83 2.53 -4.56
C TYR A 105 10.73 3.24 -3.56
N ARG A 106 10.16 4.05 -2.66
CA ARG A 106 10.89 4.81 -1.67
C ARG A 106 10.15 4.75 -0.34
N SER A 107 10.86 4.32 0.69
CA SER A 107 10.37 4.36 2.07
C SER A 107 11.55 4.43 3.05
N THR A 108 11.30 4.93 4.26
CA THR A 108 12.27 4.91 5.35
C THR A 108 12.33 3.55 6.06
N THR A 109 11.36 2.67 5.80
CA THR A 109 11.22 1.36 6.43
C THR A 109 10.64 0.33 5.47
N ASN A 110 10.71 -0.94 5.85
CA ASN A 110 10.07 -2.01 5.09
C ASN A 110 8.55 -1.88 5.25
N GLU A 111 7.87 -1.62 4.13
CA GLU A 111 6.42 -1.55 4.03
C GLU A 111 5.97 -2.42 2.87
N PHE A 112 5.63 -3.66 3.18
CA PHE A 112 5.13 -4.63 2.22
C PHE A 112 3.67 -4.97 2.51
N CYS A 113 2.87 -5.03 1.45
CA CYS A 113 1.44 -5.38 1.55
C CYS A 113 1.07 -6.49 0.56
N TYR A 114 0.33 -7.48 1.02
CA TYR A 114 -0.22 -8.53 0.19
C TYR A 114 -1.50 -8.08 -0.53
N ASP A 115 -1.65 -8.51 -1.78
CA ASP A 115 -2.82 -8.27 -2.62
C ASP A 115 -3.23 -9.56 -3.32
N ASN A 116 -4.44 -10.04 -2.99
CA ASN A 116 -5.11 -11.16 -3.65
C ASN A 116 -6.35 -10.74 -4.47
N THR A 117 -6.60 -9.44 -4.62
CA THR A 117 -7.78 -8.92 -5.30
C THR A 117 -7.66 -9.02 -6.82
N LYS A 118 -6.42 -8.99 -7.33
CA LYS A 118 -6.09 -8.92 -8.77
C LYS A 118 -6.57 -7.62 -9.44
N GLU A 119 -7.05 -6.65 -8.66
CA GLU A 119 -7.61 -5.39 -9.16
C GLU A 119 -6.59 -4.25 -9.20
N TYR A 120 -5.46 -4.38 -8.49
CA TYR A 120 -4.45 -3.33 -8.43
C TYR A 120 -3.40 -3.43 -9.53
N ILE A 121 -3.16 -2.31 -10.19
CA ILE A 121 -2.09 -2.09 -11.17
C ILE A 121 -1.18 -0.97 -10.68
N GLY A 122 0.13 -1.23 -10.65
CA GLY A 122 1.15 -0.27 -10.24
C GLY A 122 1.86 0.36 -11.43
N LEU A 123 2.21 1.65 -11.31
CA LEU A 123 2.97 2.38 -12.31
C LEU A 123 4.44 2.53 -11.90
N THR A 124 5.04 3.71 -12.07
CA THR A 124 6.48 3.94 -11.98
C THR A 124 7.02 4.14 -10.56
N ASN A 125 6.18 4.08 -9.52
CA ASN A 125 6.58 4.33 -8.13
C ASN A 125 6.32 3.14 -7.18
N THR A 126 6.10 1.94 -7.72
CA THR A 126 5.81 0.73 -6.95
C THR A 126 6.63 -0.46 -7.45
N THR A 127 7.16 -1.25 -6.51
CA THR A 127 7.74 -2.57 -6.78
C THR A 127 6.70 -3.63 -6.46
N VAL A 128 6.67 -4.68 -7.27
CA VAL A 128 5.73 -5.80 -7.15
C VAL A 128 6.49 -7.12 -7.15
N ILE A 129 6.06 -8.04 -6.28
CA ILE A 129 6.51 -9.43 -6.24
C ILE A 129 5.31 -10.29 -6.60
N PHE A 130 5.36 -11.01 -7.72
CA PHE A 130 4.28 -11.89 -8.19
C PHE A 130 4.45 -13.32 -7.67
N ASP A 131 3.33 -13.99 -7.39
CA ASP A 131 3.26 -15.38 -6.90
C ASP A 131 3.67 -16.39 -7.99
N THR A 132 4.96 -16.45 -8.30
CA THR A 132 5.54 -17.27 -9.37
C THR A 132 6.46 -18.38 -8.84
N ASN A 133 6.57 -18.53 -7.52
CA ASN A 133 7.45 -19.49 -6.88
C ASN A 133 6.64 -20.48 -6.03
N GLU A 134 6.65 -21.76 -6.43
CA GLU A 134 5.86 -22.80 -5.75
C GLU A 134 6.39 -23.16 -4.35
N LYS A 135 7.67 -22.89 -4.09
CA LYS A 135 8.37 -23.27 -2.86
C LYS A 135 8.22 -22.25 -1.75
N ILE A 136 7.92 -20.98 -2.06
CA ILE A 136 7.83 -19.88 -1.09
C ILE A 136 6.45 -19.24 -1.22
N LYS A 137 5.60 -19.43 -0.21
CA LYS A 137 4.28 -18.78 -0.19
C LYS A 137 4.42 -17.29 0.08
N LEU A 138 3.65 -16.46 -0.64
CA LEU A 138 3.69 -15.01 -0.47
C LEU A 138 3.42 -14.56 0.98
N LYS A 139 2.51 -15.21 1.71
CA LYS A 139 2.23 -14.84 3.11
C LYS A 139 3.41 -15.13 4.05
N TYR A 140 4.15 -16.21 3.82
CA TYR A 140 5.41 -16.46 4.53
C TYR A 140 6.44 -15.38 4.21
N LEU A 141 6.65 -15.10 2.92
CA LEU A 141 7.54 -14.03 2.47
C LEU A 141 7.16 -12.67 3.07
N LEU A 142 5.87 -12.35 3.14
CA LEU A 142 5.34 -11.12 3.70
C LEU A 142 5.78 -10.92 5.16
N THR A 143 5.68 -11.96 6.00
CA THR A 143 6.12 -11.85 7.41
C THR A 143 7.62 -11.57 7.53
N ILE A 144 8.43 -12.24 6.69
CA ILE A 144 9.88 -12.03 6.68
C ILE A 144 10.21 -10.60 6.25
N LEU A 145 9.67 -10.15 5.12
CA LEU A 145 9.96 -8.83 4.56
C LEU A 145 9.58 -7.69 5.52
N ASN A 146 8.52 -7.87 6.30
CA ASN A 146 8.02 -6.89 7.25
C ASN A 146 8.66 -7.01 8.67
N SER A 147 9.59 -7.93 8.89
CA SER A 147 10.29 -8.09 10.19
C SER A 147 11.36 -7.02 10.42
N LYS A 148 11.70 -6.79 11.69
CA LYS A 148 12.82 -5.92 12.07
C LYS A 148 14.16 -6.41 11.52
N LEU A 149 14.39 -7.72 11.48
CA LEU A 149 15.61 -8.28 10.91
C LEU A 149 15.77 -7.84 9.45
N PHE A 150 14.69 -7.88 8.68
CA PHE A 150 14.73 -7.52 7.26
C PHE A 150 14.77 -6.02 7.03
N LYS A 151 14.17 -5.21 7.92
CA LYS A 151 14.40 -3.75 7.93
C LYS A 151 15.89 -3.45 8.16
N PHE A 152 16.48 -4.06 9.21
CA PHE A 152 17.91 -3.91 9.53
C PHE A 152 18.80 -4.42 8.39
N ARG A 153 18.47 -5.57 7.78
CA ARG A 153 19.24 -6.07 6.63
C ARG A 153 19.16 -5.10 5.46
N TYR A 154 17.99 -4.54 5.17
CA TYR A 154 17.83 -3.64 4.03
C TYR A 154 18.64 -2.35 4.18
N SER A 155 18.83 -1.82 5.39
CA SER A 155 19.68 -0.65 5.60
C SER A 155 21.13 -0.84 5.16
N SER A 156 21.61 -2.09 5.12
CA SER A 156 22.97 -2.44 4.68
C SER A 156 23.11 -2.71 3.18
N ILE A 157 22.01 -2.98 2.45
CA ILE A 157 22.06 -3.36 1.02
C ILE A 157 21.27 -2.42 0.11
N GLY A 158 20.31 -1.68 0.67
CA GLY A 158 19.47 -0.73 -0.01
C GLY A 158 20.24 0.54 -0.30
N LYS A 159 20.00 1.13 -1.47
CA LYS A 159 20.55 2.44 -1.79
C LYS A 159 19.80 3.49 -0.97
N GLN A 160 20.51 4.08 -0.01
CA GLN A 160 19.99 5.18 0.79
C GLN A 160 20.04 6.50 -0.02
N THR A 161 18.97 7.26 0.07
CA THR A 161 18.82 8.63 -0.43
C THR A 161 18.72 9.58 0.77
N GLY A 162 18.51 10.87 0.54
CA GLY A 162 18.38 11.86 1.62
C GLY A 162 17.36 11.45 2.71
N SER A 163 17.61 11.88 3.95
CA SER A 163 16.66 11.75 5.08
C SER A 163 16.30 10.31 5.49
N GLY A 164 17.20 9.35 5.31
CA GLY A 164 16.97 7.97 5.76
C GLY A 164 16.03 7.15 4.85
N VAL A 165 15.72 7.66 3.66
CA VAL A 165 14.84 6.99 2.68
C VAL A 165 15.66 6.02 1.83
N TYR A 166 15.20 4.79 1.68
CA TYR A 166 15.82 3.77 0.83
C TYR A 166 15.05 3.57 -0.47
N GLU A 167 15.76 3.25 -1.55
CA GLU A 167 15.15 2.80 -2.81
C GLU A 167 14.86 1.28 -2.75
N TYR A 168 13.60 0.90 -2.99
CA TYR A 168 13.10 -0.49 -3.00
C TYR A 168 12.84 -1.01 -4.42
N PHE A 169 13.73 -0.70 -5.37
CA PHE A 169 13.62 -1.25 -6.72
C PHE A 169 13.81 -2.76 -6.74
N ALA A 170 13.32 -3.43 -7.80
CA ALA A 170 13.38 -4.89 -7.92
C ALA A 170 14.79 -5.47 -7.74
N ASN A 171 15.83 -4.78 -8.22
CA ASN A 171 17.23 -5.20 -8.06
C ASN A 171 17.77 -5.07 -6.62
N GLY A 172 17.17 -4.21 -5.80
CA GLY A 172 17.47 -4.08 -4.36
C GLY A 172 16.68 -5.10 -3.55
N VAL A 173 15.37 -5.14 -3.74
CA VAL A 173 14.47 -6.09 -3.08
C VAL A 173 14.85 -7.55 -3.39
N GLY A 174 15.26 -7.84 -4.62
CA GLY A 174 15.73 -9.18 -5.01
C GLY A 174 17.01 -9.66 -4.32
N LYS A 175 17.72 -8.80 -3.58
CA LYS A 175 18.92 -9.17 -2.81
C LYS A 175 18.61 -9.62 -1.38
N PHE A 176 17.34 -9.60 -0.97
CA PHE A 176 16.95 -10.13 0.33
C PHE A 176 17.31 -11.61 0.45
N PRO A 177 18.00 -12.04 1.52
CA PRO A 177 18.41 -13.43 1.67
C PRO A 177 17.25 -14.27 2.22
N ILE A 178 16.28 -14.63 1.36
CA ILE A 178 15.11 -15.40 1.79
C ILE A 178 15.48 -16.87 2.00
N LYS A 179 15.29 -17.36 3.23
CA LYS A 179 15.47 -18.77 3.57
C LYS A 179 14.33 -19.63 3.01
N GLU A 180 14.67 -20.59 2.17
CA GLU A 180 13.74 -21.63 1.71
C GLU A 180 13.56 -22.68 2.81
N ILE A 181 12.32 -22.90 3.24
CA ILE A 181 11.93 -23.95 4.21
C ILE A 181 10.74 -24.73 3.63
N SER A 182 10.49 -25.95 4.12
CA SER A 182 9.36 -26.75 3.64
C SER A 182 8.03 -26.02 3.81
N LEU A 183 7.07 -26.27 2.91
CA LEU A 183 5.75 -25.63 2.95
C LEU A 183 5.05 -25.80 4.31
N GLN A 184 5.17 -26.98 4.92
CA GLN A 184 4.63 -27.22 6.27
C GLN A 184 5.25 -26.31 7.34
N LYS A 185 6.54 -25.99 7.24
CA LYS A 185 7.22 -25.08 8.17
C LYS A 185 6.91 -23.60 7.89
N GLN A 186 6.32 -23.28 6.74
CA GLN A 186 5.85 -21.93 6.44
C GLN A 186 4.50 -21.62 7.12
N GLU A 187 3.69 -22.64 7.44
CA GLU A 187 2.34 -22.44 7.98
C GLU A 187 2.26 -21.55 9.24
N PRO A 188 3.14 -21.71 10.26
CA PRO A 188 3.10 -20.81 11.41
C PRO A 188 3.27 -19.33 11.06
N PHE A 189 4.07 -19.02 10.04
CA PHE A 189 4.24 -17.66 9.54
C PHE A 189 3.03 -17.19 8.73
N ILE A 190 2.44 -18.09 7.94
CA ILE A 190 1.23 -17.82 7.15
C ILE A 190 0.06 -17.48 8.07
N GLU A 191 -0.12 -18.21 9.16
CA GLU A 191 -1.14 -17.91 10.19
C GLU A 191 -0.93 -16.52 10.80
N LYS A 192 0.32 -16.14 11.09
CA LYS A 192 0.65 -14.79 11.58
C LYS A 192 0.38 -13.71 10.53
N ALA A 193 0.71 -13.96 9.26
CA ALA A 193 0.37 -13.05 8.17
C ALA A 193 -1.14 -12.84 8.07
N ASP A 194 -1.92 -13.92 8.13
CA ASP A 194 -3.38 -13.84 8.08
C ASP A 194 -3.98 -13.06 9.25
N LYS A 195 -3.46 -13.30 10.46
CA LYS A 195 -3.82 -12.50 11.63
C LYS A 195 -3.47 -11.03 11.44
N MET A 196 -2.28 -10.71 10.94
CA MET A 196 -1.84 -9.33 10.70
C MET A 196 -2.70 -8.64 9.63
N LEU A 197 -3.01 -9.31 8.52
CA LEU A 197 -3.88 -8.80 7.47
C LEU A 197 -5.30 -8.52 8.02
N PHE A 198 -5.85 -9.43 8.81
CA PHE A 198 -7.16 -9.26 9.45
C PHE A 198 -7.19 -8.08 10.42
N LEU A 199 -6.24 -8.02 11.36
CA LEU A 199 -6.20 -6.97 12.38
C LEU A 199 -5.99 -5.59 11.76
N ASN A 200 -5.07 -5.46 10.80
CA ASN A 200 -4.81 -4.17 10.17
C ASN A 200 -6.00 -3.72 9.30
N LYS A 201 -6.71 -4.66 8.63
CA LYS A 201 -7.96 -4.36 7.93
C LYS A 201 -9.01 -3.80 8.89
N ASN A 202 -9.27 -4.46 10.01
CA ASN A 202 -10.25 -3.99 10.99
C ASN A 202 -9.88 -2.63 11.61
N LEU A 203 -8.59 -2.42 11.93
CA LEU A 203 -8.10 -1.14 12.43
C LEU A 203 -8.31 -0.03 11.40
N GLN A 204 -8.02 -0.32 10.14
CA GLN A 204 -8.26 0.61 9.03
C GLN A 204 -9.75 0.95 8.88
N GLU A 205 -10.64 -0.05 8.95
CA GLU A 205 -12.09 0.16 8.84
C GLU A 205 -12.65 1.03 9.97
N ILE A 206 -12.28 0.75 11.23
CA ILE A 206 -12.67 1.56 12.40
C ILE A 206 -12.13 2.98 12.25
N SER A 207 -10.83 3.11 11.95
CA SER A 207 -10.20 4.42 11.83
C SER A 207 -10.86 5.25 10.73
N GLN A 208 -11.14 4.67 9.56
CA GLN A 208 -11.82 5.38 8.48
C GLN A 208 -13.27 5.72 8.80
N LYS A 209 -14.00 4.85 9.51
CA LYS A 209 -15.36 5.16 9.96
C LYS A 209 -15.36 6.37 10.88
N PHE A 210 -14.45 6.40 11.85
CA PHE A 210 -14.28 7.55 12.74
C PHE A 210 -13.91 8.82 11.96
N GLN A 211 -12.94 8.73 11.04
CA GLN A 211 -12.52 9.85 10.19
C GLN A 211 -13.67 10.41 9.34
N ARG A 212 -14.46 9.56 8.69
CA ARG A 212 -15.64 9.99 7.93
C ARG A 212 -16.67 10.67 8.82
N MET A 213 -16.89 10.16 10.04
CA MET A 213 -17.82 10.74 10.99
C MET A 213 -17.38 12.16 11.39
N ILE A 214 -16.14 12.33 11.85
CA ILE A 214 -15.65 13.65 12.25
C ILE A 214 -15.62 14.62 11.07
N MET A 215 -15.31 14.15 9.86
CA MET A 215 -15.30 15.01 8.68
C MET A 215 -16.71 15.52 8.35
N ARG A 216 -17.72 14.65 8.42
CA ARG A 216 -19.11 15.01 8.16
C ARG A 216 -19.67 15.93 9.24
N GLU A 217 -19.55 15.54 10.51
CA GLU A 217 -20.19 16.24 11.62
C GLU A 217 -19.49 17.58 11.95
N LEU A 218 -18.19 17.69 11.68
CA LEU A 218 -17.40 18.90 11.97
C LEU A 218 -17.09 19.73 10.71
N GLY A 219 -17.60 19.33 9.54
CA GLY A 219 -17.39 20.05 8.28
C GLY A 219 -15.93 20.11 7.84
N LEU A 220 -15.14 19.06 8.07
CA LEU A 220 -13.73 19.01 7.67
C LEU A 220 -13.60 18.46 6.25
N GLU A 221 -13.00 19.23 5.35
CA GLU A 221 -12.66 18.75 4.01
C GLU A 221 -11.47 17.77 4.02
N LYS A 222 -10.53 17.95 4.95
CA LYS A 222 -9.33 17.13 5.12
C LYS A 222 -8.95 17.04 6.59
N ILE A 223 -8.25 15.96 6.94
CA ILE A 223 -7.74 15.72 8.29
C ILE A 223 -6.22 15.57 8.28
N SER A 224 -5.57 16.06 9.34
CA SER A 224 -4.12 15.97 9.52
C SER A 224 -3.65 14.53 9.75
N THR A 225 -2.37 14.23 9.51
CA THR A 225 -1.78 12.92 9.80
C THR A 225 -1.94 12.51 11.27
N LYS A 226 -1.96 13.47 12.20
CA LYS A 226 -2.21 13.17 13.62
C LYS A 226 -3.67 12.77 13.87
N LEU A 227 -4.62 13.42 13.22
CA LEU A 227 -6.05 13.06 13.30
C LEU A 227 -6.36 11.76 12.56
N GLN A 228 -5.58 11.39 11.54
CA GLN A 228 -5.69 10.04 10.92
C GLN A 228 -5.27 8.94 11.90
N ASN A 229 -4.37 9.25 12.85
CA ASN A 229 -3.92 8.37 13.92
C ASN A 229 -4.51 8.76 15.28
N TRP A 230 -5.78 9.18 15.28
CA TRP A 230 -6.50 9.69 16.46
C TRP A 230 -6.50 8.72 17.66
N TYR A 231 -6.45 7.41 17.41
CA TYR A 231 -6.42 6.38 18.44
C TYR A 231 -5.13 6.39 19.27
N LEU A 232 -4.07 7.08 18.80
CA LEU A 232 -2.83 7.30 19.56
C LEU A 232 -2.88 8.58 20.43
N LEU A 233 -3.96 9.35 20.35
CA LEU A 233 -4.12 10.60 21.08
C LEU A 233 -4.93 10.37 22.37
N ASN A 234 -4.70 11.20 23.38
CA ASN A 234 -5.69 11.39 24.44
C ASN A 234 -6.69 12.48 24.00
N PHE A 235 -7.80 12.59 24.73
CA PHE A 235 -8.89 13.49 24.33
C PHE A 235 -8.42 14.96 24.22
N ASP A 236 -7.62 15.44 25.18
CA ASP A 236 -7.02 16.78 25.12
C ASP A 236 -6.20 17.04 23.85
N LYS A 237 -5.37 16.06 23.43
CA LYS A 237 -4.59 16.18 22.19
C LYS A 237 -5.50 16.13 20.97
N PHE A 238 -6.54 15.31 20.97
CA PHE A 238 -7.53 15.27 19.90
C PHE A 238 -8.21 16.64 19.72
N ILE A 239 -8.70 17.25 20.81
CA ILE A 239 -9.30 18.59 20.77
C ILE A 239 -8.31 19.67 20.32
N LYS A 240 -7.04 19.58 20.74
CA LYS A 240 -5.98 20.48 20.26
C LYS A 240 -5.74 20.35 18.75
N GLU A 241 -5.76 19.14 18.21
CA GLU A 241 -5.61 18.92 16.77
C GLU A 241 -6.83 19.39 15.98
N LEU A 242 -8.06 19.21 16.49
CA LEU A 242 -9.27 19.80 15.91
C LEU A 242 -9.22 21.34 15.89
N SER A 243 -8.72 21.95 16.97
CA SER A 243 -8.58 23.41 17.07
C SER A 243 -7.64 23.98 16.00
N LYS A 244 -6.58 23.24 15.64
CA LYS A 244 -5.68 23.60 14.52
C LYS A 244 -6.38 23.52 13.16
N ALA A 245 -7.35 22.62 13.03
CA ALA A 245 -8.24 22.54 11.87
C ALA A 245 -9.36 23.59 11.89
N LYS A 246 -9.27 24.60 12.77
CA LYS A 246 -10.25 25.68 12.96
C LYS A 246 -11.63 25.20 13.47
N VAL A 247 -11.71 23.98 14.01
CA VAL A 247 -12.91 23.48 14.69
C VAL A 247 -12.84 23.84 16.17
N LYS A 248 -13.76 24.68 16.64
CA LYS A 248 -13.90 25.05 18.06
C LYS A 248 -15.19 24.45 18.61
N LEU A 249 -15.05 23.50 19.54
CA LEU A 249 -16.18 22.88 20.23
C LEU A 249 -16.51 23.64 21.53
N SER A 250 -17.80 23.83 21.80
CA SER A 250 -18.30 24.30 23.11
C SER A 250 -18.06 23.24 24.20
N LEU A 251 -18.24 23.60 25.48
CA LEU A 251 -18.07 22.64 26.58
C LEU A 251 -19.03 21.45 26.46
N SER A 252 -20.29 21.69 26.09
CA SER A 252 -21.28 20.62 25.89
C SER A 252 -20.89 19.68 24.75
N GLN A 253 -20.47 20.24 23.61
CA GLN A 253 -20.01 19.43 22.48
C GLN A 253 -18.75 18.62 22.83
N LYS A 254 -17.85 19.17 23.65
CA LYS A 254 -16.68 18.41 24.13
C LYS A 254 -17.11 17.20 24.94
N ALA A 255 -18.07 17.35 25.86
CA ALA A 255 -18.58 16.24 26.65
C ALA A 255 -19.18 15.14 25.74
N ASP A 256 -20.01 15.50 24.77
CA ASP A 256 -20.62 14.54 23.83
C ASP A 256 -19.57 13.79 23.00
N TRP A 257 -18.53 14.51 22.54
CA TRP A 257 -17.44 13.91 21.75
C TRP A 257 -16.47 13.09 22.60
N GLU A 258 -16.33 13.37 23.89
CA GLU A 258 -15.41 12.66 24.79
C GLU A 258 -15.80 11.20 24.92
N ASP A 259 -17.07 10.93 25.24
CA ASP A 259 -17.58 9.57 25.39
C ASP A 259 -17.46 8.78 24.08
N TYR A 260 -17.85 9.39 22.95
CA TYR A 260 -17.73 8.76 21.63
C TYR A 260 -16.27 8.48 21.26
N PHE A 261 -15.37 9.45 21.49
CA PHE A 261 -13.94 9.31 21.23
C PHE A 261 -13.34 8.18 22.07
N ILE A 262 -13.61 8.13 23.37
CA ILE A 262 -13.08 7.11 24.28
C ILE A 262 -13.56 5.72 23.85
N ALA A 263 -14.85 5.58 23.52
CA ALA A 263 -15.43 4.30 23.11
C ALA A 263 -14.81 3.78 21.80
N GLU A 264 -14.69 4.62 20.78
CA GLU A 264 -14.07 4.21 19.50
C GLU A 264 -12.55 3.99 19.67
N LYS A 265 -11.88 4.81 20.48
CA LYS A 265 -10.45 4.71 20.75
C LYS A 265 -10.11 3.37 21.39
N SER A 266 -10.88 2.95 22.38
CA SER A 266 -10.68 1.66 23.04
C SER A 266 -10.71 0.48 22.07
N LYS A 267 -11.61 0.49 21.08
CA LYS A 267 -11.68 -0.54 20.02
C LYS A 267 -10.43 -0.52 19.14
N ALA A 268 -10.01 0.66 18.69
CA ALA A 268 -8.83 0.82 17.85
C ALA A 268 -7.53 0.47 18.61
N GLU A 269 -7.39 0.88 19.87
CA GLU A 269 -6.26 0.55 20.73
C GLU A 269 -6.15 -0.96 20.97
N THR A 270 -7.27 -1.65 21.18
CA THR A 270 -7.28 -3.11 21.33
C THR A 270 -6.64 -3.79 20.11
N LEU A 271 -7.10 -3.45 18.90
CA LEU A 271 -6.52 -3.98 17.66
C LEU A 271 -5.05 -3.60 17.50
N ASN A 272 -4.69 -2.33 17.78
CA ASN A 272 -3.31 -1.86 17.66
C ASN A 272 -2.35 -2.58 18.63
N ASN A 273 -2.82 -2.90 19.84
CA ASN A 273 -2.07 -3.68 20.81
C ASN A 273 -1.87 -5.12 20.34
N GLU A 274 -2.90 -5.75 19.77
CA GLU A 274 -2.79 -7.09 19.19
C GLU A 274 -1.86 -7.14 17.97
N ILE A 275 -1.90 -6.10 17.11
CA ILE A 275 -0.97 -5.91 15.99
C ILE A 275 0.45 -5.84 16.53
N THR A 276 0.72 -4.96 17.50
CA THR A 276 2.05 -4.77 18.09
C THR A 276 2.57 -6.05 18.75
N LYS A 277 1.70 -6.80 19.44
CA LYS A 277 2.05 -8.08 20.03
C LYS A 277 2.40 -9.11 18.96
N THR A 278 1.56 -9.25 17.93
CA THR A 278 1.76 -10.21 16.84
C THR A 278 3.02 -9.88 16.03
N ASP A 279 3.32 -8.59 15.83
CA ASP A 279 4.55 -8.14 15.15
C ASP A 279 5.81 -8.57 15.92
N LYS A 280 5.82 -8.42 17.25
CA LYS A 280 6.92 -8.90 18.11
C LYS A 280 7.05 -10.43 18.09
N GLU A 281 5.94 -11.16 17.99
CA GLU A 281 5.96 -12.62 17.84
C GLU A 281 6.58 -13.02 16.51
N ILE A 282 6.23 -12.33 15.41
CA ILE A 282 6.84 -12.54 14.09
C ILE A 282 8.35 -12.25 14.13
N ASP A 283 8.76 -11.14 14.74
CA ASP A 283 10.19 -10.79 14.86
C ASP A 283 10.98 -11.92 15.53
N ARG A 284 10.48 -12.49 16.64
CA ARG A 284 11.10 -13.64 17.32
C ARG A 284 11.20 -14.88 16.41
N MET A 285 10.11 -15.23 15.73
CA MET A 285 10.09 -16.35 14.79
C MET A 285 11.11 -16.17 13.67
N VAL A 286 11.29 -14.94 13.18
CA VAL A 286 12.28 -14.62 12.15
C VAL A 286 13.71 -14.70 12.73
N TYR A 287 13.96 -14.20 13.94
CA TYR A 287 15.28 -14.36 14.58
C TYR A 287 15.67 -15.83 14.73
N GLU A 288 14.75 -16.67 15.20
CA GLU A 288 14.94 -18.12 15.32
C GLU A 288 15.17 -18.78 13.94
N LEU A 289 14.39 -18.40 12.93
CA LEU A 289 14.53 -18.92 11.57
C LEU A 289 15.93 -18.67 10.99
N TYR A 290 16.53 -17.51 11.29
CA TYR A 290 17.86 -17.14 10.82
C TYR A 290 18.98 -17.47 11.81
N GLY A 291 18.66 -18.03 12.98
CA GLY A 291 19.63 -18.51 13.96
C GLY A 291 20.40 -17.41 14.69
N LEU A 292 19.77 -16.26 14.94
CA LEU A 292 20.42 -15.14 15.63
C LEU A 292 20.66 -15.44 17.11
N SER A 293 21.82 -15.01 17.63
CA SER A 293 22.11 -15.00 19.06
C SER A 293 21.39 -13.87 19.79
N GLU A 294 21.34 -13.91 21.14
CA GLU A 294 20.78 -12.82 21.93
C GLU A 294 21.50 -11.48 21.71
N GLU A 295 22.83 -11.50 21.54
CA GLU A 295 23.64 -10.32 21.24
C GLU A 295 23.26 -9.73 19.88
N GLU A 296 23.10 -10.57 18.86
CA GLU A 296 22.69 -10.13 17.52
C GLU A 296 21.28 -9.57 17.53
N VAL A 297 20.34 -10.20 18.25
CA VAL A 297 18.99 -9.67 18.44
C VAL A 297 19.04 -8.28 19.10
N LYS A 298 19.87 -8.09 20.13
CA LYS A 298 20.05 -6.77 20.77
C LYS A 298 20.59 -5.71 19.80
N VAL A 299 21.44 -6.10 18.84
CA VAL A 299 21.93 -5.17 17.79
C VAL A 299 20.79 -4.78 16.85
N VAL A 300 19.99 -5.74 16.39
CA VAL A 300 18.83 -5.48 15.51
C VAL A 300 17.81 -4.57 16.21
N GLU A 301 17.49 -4.84 17.48
CA GLU A 301 16.49 -4.11 18.25
C GLU A 301 16.88 -2.67 18.61
N ARG A 302 18.17 -2.31 18.49
CA ARG A 302 18.67 -0.95 18.71
C ARG A 302 18.59 -0.06 17.45
N ASN A 303 18.24 -0.61 16.28
CA ASN A 303 18.25 0.06 14.95
C ASN A 303 16.84 0.18 14.30
#